data_AF-W0FV76-F1
#
_entry.id   AF-W0FV76-F1
#
_cell.length_a   1.000
_cell.length_b   1.000
_cell.length_c   1.000
_cell.angle_alpha   90.00
_cell.angle_beta   90.00
_cell.angle_gamma   90.00
#
_symmetry.space_group_name_H-M   'P 1'
#
loop_
_entity.id
_entity.type
_entity.pdbx_description
1 polymer ?
#
loop_
_entity_poly.entity_id
_entity_poly.type
_entity_poly.pdbx_seq_one_letter_code
_entity_poly.pdbx_strand_id
1 'polypeptide(L)'
;MSWQQFKHAWLIKFWAPIPAVIAAGILSTYYFGITGTFWAVTGEFTRWGGQLLQLFGVHAEEWGYFKIIHLEGSPLTRIDGMMILGMFGGCFAAALWANNVKLRMPRSRIRIMQAIIGGIIAGFGARLAMGCNLAAFFTGIPQFSLHAWFFAIATAIGSWFGARFTLLPIFRIPVKMQKVSAASPLTQKPDQARRRFRLGMLVFFGMLGWALLTAMNQPKLGLAMLFGVGFGLLIERAQICFTSAFRDMWITGRTHMAKAIIIGMAVSAIGIFSYVQLGVEPKIMWAGPNAVIGGLLFGFWHRAGWRLRNRLDVPRGRRPGALLVGRSGQCDRLNDSGVLLG
;
A
#
# COMPACT_ATOMS: atom_id res chain seq x y z
N MET A 1 -6.77 28.84 11.87
CA MET A 1 -5.84 28.30 10.84
C MET A 1 -6.15 28.98 9.52
N SER A 2 -5.16 29.56 8.84
CA SER A 2 -5.38 30.12 7.50
C SER A 2 -5.55 29.00 6.46
N TRP A 3 -6.29 29.24 5.37
CA TRP A 3 -6.51 28.25 4.30
C TRP A 3 -5.21 27.69 3.72
N GLN A 4 -4.17 28.52 3.64
CA GLN A 4 -2.84 28.09 3.17
C GLN A 4 -2.17 27.12 4.15
N GLN A 5 -2.28 27.37 5.46
CA GLN A 5 -1.77 26.46 6.49
C GLN A 5 -2.54 25.14 6.49
N PHE A 6 -3.87 25.17 6.36
CA PHE A 6 -4.70 23.97 6.26
C PHE A 6 -4.31 23.13 5.05
N LYS A 7 -4.23 23.77 3.87
CA LYS A 7 -3.80 23.12 2.63
C LYS A 7 -2.43 22.49 2.77
N HIS A 8 -1.47 23.20 3.36
CA HIS A 8 -0.12 22.67 3.50
C HIS A 8 -0.05 21.51 4.51
N ALA A 9 -0.71 21.63 5.66
CA ALA A 9 -0.66 20.65 6.73
C ALA A 9 -1.39 19.34 6.38
N TRP A 10 -2.59 19.42 5.81
CA TRP A 10 -3.47 18.26 5.61
C TRP A 10 -3.46 17.74 4.17
N LEU A 11 -3.38 18.63 3.17
CA LEU A 11 -3.49 18.26 1.75
C LEU A 11 -2.16 18.17 1.01
N ILE A 12 -1.04 18.62 1.58
CA ILE A 12 0.27 18.60 0.89
C ILE A 12 1.28 17.76 1.66
N LYS A 13 1.44 17.99 2.97
CA LYS A 13 2.40 17.27 3.81
C LYS A 13 2.00 15.80 4.00
N PHE A 14 2.99 14.93 4.13
CA PHE A 14 2.77 13.55 4.58
C PHE A 14 2.32 13.54 6.04
N TRP A 15 1.39 12.64 6.36
CA TRP A 15 0.86 12.50 7.70
C TRP A 15 1.79 11.66 8.56
N ALA A 16 1.77 11.89 9.87
CA ALA A 16 2.49 11.03 10.79
C ALA A 16 1.89 9.61 10.73
N PRO A 17 2.72 8.55 10.64
CA PRO A 17 2.23 7.18 10.48
C PRO A 17 1.30 6.69 11.58
N ILE A 18 1.59 7.02 12.84
CA ILE A 18 0.83 6.54 14.01
C ILE A 18 -0.64 6.98 13.95
N PRO A 19 -0.97 8.29 13.90
CA PRO A 19 -2.37 8.72 13.88
C PRO A 19 -3.10 8.25 12.62
N ALA A 20 -2.42 8.18 11.47
CA ALA A 20 -3.06 7.72 10.25
C ALA A 20 -3.37 6.22 10.27
N VAL A 21 -2.51 5.40 10.86
CA VAL A 21 -2.74 3.96 11.01
C VAL A 21 -3.83 3.69 12.06
N ILE A 22 -3.89 4.47 13.14
CA ILE A 22 -5.01 4.42 14.10
C ILE A 22 -6.31 4.77 13.39
N ALA A 23 -6.34 5.86 12.61
CA ALA A 23 -7.50 6.23 11.81
C ALA A 23 -7.90 5.13 10.83
N ALA A 24 -6.93 4.47 10.19
CA ALA A 24 -7.20 3.33 9.31
C ALA A 24 -7.82 2.14 10.05
N GLY A 25 -7.38 1.82 11.27
CA GLY A 25 -7.95 0.76 12.10
C GLY A 25 -9.36 1.09 12.60
N ILE A 26 -9.62 2.34 12.96
CA ILE A 26 -10.98 2.80 13.30
C ILE A 26 -11.89 2.71 12.06
N LEU A 27 -11.40 3.19 10.92
CA LEU A 27 -12.15 3.17 9.66
C LEU A 27 -12.45 1.75 9.19
N SER A 28 -11.50 0.81 9.34
CA SER A 28 -11.71 -0.61 9.01
C SER A 28 -12.74 -1.27 9.93
N THR A 29 -12.76 -0.89 11.20
CA THR A 29 -13.76 -1.37 12.17
C THR A 29 -15.16 -0.92 11.77
N TYR A 30 -15.36 0.37 11.49
CA TYR A 30 -16.66 0.89 11.06
C TYR A 30 -17.09 0.28 9.72
N TYR A 31 -16.15 0.12 8.78
CA TYR A 31 -16.41 -0.54 7.51
C TYR A 31 -16.94 -1.97 7.72
N PHE A 32 -16.30 -2.73 8.62
CA PHE A 32 -16.74 -4.09 8.97
C PHE A 32 -18.14 -4.10 9.58
N GLY A 33 -18.40 -3.25 10.57
CA GLY A 33 -19.71 -3.18 11.24
C GLY A 33 -20.86 -2.78 10.32
N ILE A 34 -20.62 -1.89 9.34
CA ILE A 34 -21.67 -1.37 8.44
C ILE A 34 -21.90 -2.29 7.23
N THR A 35 -20.82 -2.75 6.60
CA THR A 35 -20.94 -3.50 5.34
C THR A 35 -21.01 -5.01 5.55
N GLY A 36 -20.62 -5.52 6.71
CA GLY A 36 -20.45 -6.97 6.96
C GLY A 36 -19.34 -7.58 6.09
N THR A 37 -18.49 -6.76 5.49
CA THR A 37 -17.35 -7.16 4.67
C THR A 37 -16.07 -6.59 5.27
N PHE A 38 -14.94 -7.24 4.98
CA PHE A 38 -13.64 -6.81 5.47
C PHE A 38 -12.88 -6.07 4.38
N TRP A 39 -11.88 -5.28 4.79
CA TRP A 39 -11.06 -4.50 3.87
C TRP A 39 -10.12 -5.41 3.07
N ALA A 40 -10.64 -6.00 1.99
CA ALA A 40 -9.92 -6.89 1.09
C ALA A 40 -9.85 -6.34 -0.33
N VAL A 41 -8.62 -6.28 -0.82
CA VAL A 41 -8.31 -5.76 -2.15
C VAL A 41 -7.96 -6.89 -3.11
N THR A 42 -7.40 -7.98 -2.59
CA THR A 42 -7.02 -9.14 -3.37
C THR A 42 -8.26 -9.77 -4.00
N GLY A 43 -9.26 -10.21 -3.23
CA GLY A 43 -10.45 -10.91 -3.75
C GLY A 43 -10.94 -10.39 -5.11
N GLU A 44 -11.27 -9.11 -5.15
CA GLU A 44 -11.70 -8.39 -6.35
C GLU A 44 -10.68 -8.33 -7.49
N PHE A 45 -9.40 -8.06 -7.23
CA PHE A 45 -8.41 -8.07 -8.32
C PHE A 45 -8.32 -9.43 -9.04
N THR A 46 -8.57 -10.53 -8.33
CA THR A 46 -8.67 -11.84 -9.00
C THR A 46 -9.99 -12.01 -9.72
N ARG A 47 -11.10 -11.49 -9.19
CA ARG A 47 -12.37 -11.46 -9.93
C ARG A 47 -12.23 -10.66 -11.23
N TRP A 48 -11.56 -9.50 -11.21
CA TRP A 48 -11.29 -8.70 -12.40
C TRP A 48 -10.38 -9.46 -13.38
N GLY A 49 -9.37 -10.17 -12.87
CA GLY A 49 -8.53 -11.05 -13.69
C GLY A 49 -9.33 -12.20 -14.33
N GLY A 50 -10.26 -12.80 -13.59
CA GLY A 50 -11.16 -13.84 -14.10
C GLY A 50 -12.08 -13.32 -15.20
N GLN A 51 -12.67 -12.13 -15.02
CA GLN A 51 -13.48 -11.47 -16.05
C GLN A 51 -12.68 -11.12 -17.29
N LEU A 52 -11.43 -10.67 -17.12
CA LEU A 52 -10.54 -10.44 -18.23
C LEU A 52 -10.27 -11.74 -19.00
N LEU A 53 -10.08 -12.88 -18.31
CA LEU A 53 -9.93 -14.19 -18.95
C LEU A 53 -11.20 -14.64 -19.68
N GLN A 54 -12.40 -14.35 -19.14
CA GLN A 54 -13.67 -14.61 -19.82
C GLN A 54 -13.79 -13.82 -21.13
N LEU A 55 -13.32 -12.56 -21.15
CA LEU A 55 -13.30 -11.75 -22.37
C LEU A 55 -12.39 -12.35 -23.46
N PHE A 56 -11.36 -13.11 -23.06
CA PHE A 56 -10.52 -13.88 -23.99
C PHE A 56 -11.07 -15.27 -24.32
N GLY A 57 -12.30 -15.59 -23.91
CA GLY A 57 -12.97 -16.86 -24.20
C GLY A 57 -12.60 -18.01 -23.27
N VAL A 58 -11.94 -17.75 -22.14
CA VAL A 58 -11.61 -18.78 -21.15
C VAL A 58 -12.73 -18.88 -20.11
N HIS A 59 -13.32 -20.08 -19.95
CA HIS A 59 -14.35 -20.38 -18.94
C HIS A 59 -13.77 -20.44 -17.51
N ALA A 60 -13.27 -19.31 -17.01
CA ALA A 60 -12.66 -19.20 -15.68
C ALA A 60 -13.65 -19.49 -14.54
N GLU A 61 -14.96 -19.46 -14.79
CA GLU A 61 -16.04 -19.76 -13.83
C GLU A 61 -16.02 -21.22 -13.36
N GLU A 62 -15.57 -22.13 -14.23
CA GLU A 62 -15.58 -23.56 -13.96
C GLU A 62 -14.46 -23.99 -13.01
N TRP A 63 -13.42 -23.17 -12.87
CA TRP A 63 -12.25 -23.47 -12.06
C TRP A 63 -12.63 -23.46 -10.57
N GLY A 64 -12.19 -24.48 -9.84
CA GLY A 64 -12.55 -24.66 -8.42
C GLY A 64 -12.27 -23.45 -7.54
N TYR A 65 -11.23 -22.66 -7.87
CA TYR A 65 -10.91 -21.43 -7.16
C TYR A 65 -11.94 -20.30 -7.36
N PHE A 66 -12.46 -20.14 -8.58
CA PHE A 66 -13.49 -19.12 -8.88
C PHE A 66 -14.88 -19.52 -8.40
N LYS A 67 -15.13 -20.83 -8.23
CA LYS A 67 -16.31 -21.33 -7.51
C LYS A 67 -16.31 -20.94 -6.03
N ILE A 68 -15.15 -20.97 -5.37
CA ILE A 68 -14.99 -20.54 -3.97
C ILE A 68 -15.13 -19.02 -3.81
N ILE A 69 -14.65 -18.26 -4.79
CA ILE A 69 -14.65 -16.78 -4.73
C ILE A 69 -15.94 -16.17 -5.28
N HIS A 70 -16.80 -16.95 -5.94
CA HIS A 70 -18.01 -16.52 -6.65
C HIS A 70 -17.73 -15.40 -7.66
N LEU A 71 -17.60 -15.77 -8.95
CA LEU A 71 -17.40 -14.82 -10.04
C LEU A 71 -18.72 -14.19 -10.52
N GLU A 72 -19.65 -13.92 -9.61
CA GLU A 72 -20.97 -13.39 -9.96
C GLU A 72 -20.97 -11.85 -9.95
N GLY A 73 -21.56 -11.25 -10.98
CA GLY A 73 -21.76 -9.81 -11.11
C GLY A 73 -20.55 -9.01 -11.60
N SER A 74 -20.73 -7.69 -11.74
CA SER A 74 -19.70 -6.75 -12.18
C SER A 74 -18.96 -6.11 -10.99
N PRO A 75 -17.79 -5.48 -11.19
CA PRO A 75 -17.12 -4.70 -10.15
C PRO A 75 -17.99 -3.59 -9.54
N LEU A 76 -18.98 -3.08 -10.30
CA LEU A 76 -19.86 -1.99 -9.89
C LEU A 76 -21.03 -2.46 -9.02
N THR A 77 -21.39 -3.75 -9.10
CA THR A 77 -22.48 -4.34 -8.31
C THR A 77 -21.99 -4.93 -6.98
N ARG A 78 -20.67 -5.00 -6.77
CA ARG A 78 -20.05 -5.61 -5.60
C ARG A 78 -19.50 -4.56 -4.63
N ILE A 79 -19.68 -4.81 -3.33
CA ILE A 79 -19.23 -3.93 -2.24
C ILE A 79 -17.70 -3.72 -2.33
N ASP A 80 -16.94 -4.81 -2.42
CA ASP A 80 -15.48 -4.76 -2.48
C ASP A 80 -14.99 -4.05 -3.76
N GLY A 81 -15.70 -4.22 -4.88
CA GLY A 81 -15.36 -3.59 -6.16
C GLY A 81 -15.55 -2.07 -6.12
N MET A 82 -16.67 -1.60 -5.55
CA MET A 82 -16.92 -0.17 -5.34
C MET A 82 -15.95 0.45 -4.33
N MET A 83 -15.57 -0.30 -3.28
CA MET A 83 -14.51 0.12 -2.35
C MET A 83 -13.17 0.31 -3.07
N ILE A 84 -12.76 -0.59 -3.95
CA ILE A 84 -11.49 -0.48 -4.68
C ILE A 84 -11.50 0.69 -5.66
N LEU A 85 -12.60 0.91 -6.37
CA LEU A 85 -12.75 2.09 -7.24
C LEU A 85 -12.65 3.38 -6.43
N GLY A 86 -13.33 3.43 -5.27
CA GLY A 86 -13.19 4.52 -4.29
C GLY A 86 -11.74 4.72 -3.86
N MET A 87 -11.03 3.64 -3.52
CA MET A 87 -9.64 3.66 -3.08
C MET A 87 -8.69 4.18 -4.15
N PHE A 88 -8.84 3.75 -5.41
CA PHE A 88 -8.06 4.29 -6.51
C PHE A 88 -8.32 5.79 -6.73
N GLY A 89 -9.59 6.20 -6.69
CA GLY A 89 -9.96 7.62 -6.82
C GLY A 89 -9.41 8.48 -5.68
N GLY A 90 -9.47 7.98 -4.44
CA GLY A 90 -8.90 8.64 -3.26
C GLY A 90 -7.38 8.78 -3.35
N CYS A 91 -6.67 7.69 -3.67
CA CYS A 91 -5.22 7.71 -3.90
C CYS A 91 -4.83 8.70 -5.01
N PHE A 92 -5.56 8.69 -6.13
CA PHE A 92 -5.27 9.55 -7.28
C PHE A 92 -5.52 11.02 -6.95
N ALA A 93 -6.62 11.35 -6.27
CA ALA A 93 -6.90 12.70 -5.79
C ALA A 93 -5.83 13.19 -4.81
N ALA A 94 -5.44 12.36 -3.84
CA ALA A 94 -4.34 12.67 -2.93
C ALA A 94 -3.02 12.88 -3.68
N ALA A 95 -2.63 12.00 -4.60
CA ALA A 95 -1.39 12.14 -5.34
C ALA A 95 -1.34 13.45 -6.17
N LEU A 96 -2.48 13.86 -6.72
CA LEU A 96 -2.64 15.12 -7.47
C LEU A 96 -2.53 16.35 -6.57
N TRP A 97 -3.14 16.34 -5.38
CA TRP A 97 -3.01 17.43 -4.41
C TRP A 97 -1.56 17.64 -3.94
N ALA A 98 -0.80 16.55 -3.78
CA ALA A 98 0.62 16.60 -3.40
C ALA A 98 1.54 17.00 -4.56
N ASN A 99 1.02 17.10 -5.80
CA ASN A 99 1.82 17.28 -7.01
C ASN A 99 2.88 16.17 -7.22
N ASN A 100 2.67 14.98 -6.66
CA ASN A 100 3.65 13.88 -6.66
C ASN A 100 3.53 12.94 -7.86
N VAL A 101 2.56 13.15 -8.76
CA VAL A 101 2.38 12.34 -9.97
C VAL A 101 3.53 12.58 -10.95
N LYS A 102 4.41 11.57 -11.07
CA LYS A 102 5.53 11.56 -12.02
C LYS A 102 5.75 10.15 -12.57
N LEU A 103 5.63 10.01 -13.89
CA LEU A 103 6.00 8.76 -14.55
C LEU A 103 7.52 8.59 -14.47
N ARG A 104 7.97 7.53 -13.81
CA ARG A 104 9.39 7.19 -13.65
C ARG A 104 9.68 5.87 -14.33
N MET A 105 10.26 5.94 -15.52
CA MET A 105 10.71 4.75 -16.24
C MET A 105 12.02 4.22 -15.62
N PRO A 106 12.09 2.94 -15.21
CA PRO A 106 13.34 2.33 -14.76
C PRO A 106 14.29 2.14 -15.95
N ARG A 107 15.54 2.58 -15.80
CA ARG A 107 16.57 2.51 -16.88
C ARG A 107 17.15 1.11 -17.11
N SER A 108 16.94 0.17 -16.20
CA SER A 108 17.54 -1.17 -16.25
C SER A 108 16.47 -2.22 -16.58
N ARG A 109 16.71 -3.02 -17.62
CA ARG A 109 15.85 -4.15 -17.99
C ARG A 109 15.79 -5.22 -16.91
N ILE A 110 16.90 -5.44 -16.18
CA ILE A 110 16.96 -6.37 -15.04
C ILE A 110 15.96 -5.96 -13.96
N ARG A 111 15.84 -4.66 -13.66
CA ARG A 111 14.86 -4.16 -12.69
C ARG A 111 13.42 -4.40 -13.13
N ILE A 112 13.16 -4.26 -14.44
CA ILE A 112 11.82 -4.52 -15.00
C ILE A 112 11.50 -6.00 -14.85
N MET A 113 12.41 -6.90 -15.23
CA MET A 113 12.22 -8.35 -15.07
C MET A 113 12.03 -8.75 -13.60
N GLN A 114 12.84 -8.21 -12.69
CA GLN A 114 12.69 -8.43 -11.24
C GLN A 114 11.34 -7.95 -10.72
N ALA A 115 10.82 -6.82 -11.22
CA ALA A 115 9.52 -6.30 -10.82
C ALA A 115 8.36 -7.13 -11.38
N ILE A 116 8.47 -7.66 -12.61
CA ILE A 116 7.44 -8.50 -13.23
C ILE A 116 7.37 -9.86 -12.54
N ILE A 117 8.49 -10.57 -12.47
CA ILE A 117 8.57 -11.83 -11.72
C ILE A 117 8.15 -11.53 -10.28
N GLY A 118 8.59 -10.38 -9.75
CA GLY A 118 8.14 -9.67 -8.52
C GLY A 118 6.65 -9.79 -8.23
N GLY A 119 5.88 -9.20 -9.12
CA GLY A 119 4.43 -9.16 -9.02
C GLY A 119 3.80 -10.54 -9.14
N ILE A 120 4.33 -11.40 -10.03
CA ILE A 120 3.75 -12.73 -10.28
C ILE A 120 3.82 -13.62 -9.03
N ILE A 121 5.01 -13.79 -8.44
CA ILE A 121 5.17 -14.65 -7.26
C ILE A 121 4.47 -14.07 -6.04
N ALA A 122 4.52 -12.74 -5.85
CA ALA A 122 3.79 -12.10 -4.75
C ALA A 122 2.27 -12.25 -4.94
N GLY A 123 1.74 -12.06 -6.15
CA GLY A 123 0.33 -12.27 -6.47
C GLY A 123 -0.11 -13.71 -6.25
N PHE A 124 0.71 -14.68 -6.67
CA PHE A 124 0.49 -16.10 -6.44
C PHE A 124 0.48 -16.45 -4.94
N GLY A 125 1.46 -15.95 -4.17
CA GLY A 125 1.51 -16.14 -2.72
C GLY A 125 0.32 -15.53 -1.99
N ALA A 126 -0.12 -14.33 -2.38
CA ALA A 126 -1.31 -13.69 -1.84
C ALA A 126 -2.59 -14.50 -2.11
N ARG A 127 -2.68 -15.18 -3.27
CA ARG A 127 -3.82 -16.05 -3.58
C ARG A 127 -3.80 -17.37 -2.84
N LEU A 128 -2.64 -18.02 -2.78
CA LEU A 128 -2.47 -19.23 -1.99
C LEU A 128 -2.85 -18.99 -0.52
N ALA A 129 -2.42 -17.85 0.02
CA ALA A 129 -2.77 -17.45 1.37
C ALA A 129 -4.16 -16.82 1.49
N MET A 130 -4.97 -16.72 0.43
CA MET A 130 -6.32 -16.13 0.48
C MET A 130 -6.39 -14.75 1.18
N GLY A 131 -5.32 -13.95 1.07
CA GLY A 131 -5.15 -12.76 1.90
C GLY A 131 -4.07 -11.82 1.40
N CYS A 132 -4.10 -10.59 1.89
CA CYS A 132 -3.02 -9.62 1.72
C CYS A 132 -2.62 -9.07 3.09
N ASN A 133 -1.46 -8.42 3.18
CA ASN A 133 -1.00 -7.77 4.42
C ASN A 133 -2.11 -6.93 5.06
N LEU A 134 -2.73 -6.07 4.26
CA LEU A 134 -3.68 -5.09 4.77
C LEU A 134 -4.92 -5.76 5.38
N ALA A 135 -5.49 -6.75 4.70
CA ALA A 135 -6.61 -7.54 5.23
C ALA A 135 -6.17 -8.38 6.45
N ALA A 136 -5.04 -9.08 6.37
CA ALA A 136 -4.58 -9.93 7.47
C ALA A 136 -4.33 -9.12 8.76
N PHE A 137 -3.70 -7.94 8.67
CA PHE A 137 -3.37 -7.13 9.84
C PHE A 137 -4.56 -6.34 10.38
N PHE A 138 -5.36 -5.65 9.55
CA PHE A 138 -6.44 -4.77 10.03
C PHE A 138 -7.81 -5.43 10.17
N THR A 139 -8.01 -6.64 9.64
CA THR A 139 -9.28 -7.36 9.77
C THR A 139 -9.08 -8.77 10.30
N GLY A 140 -8.15 -9.55 9.73
CA GLY A 140 -7.95 -10.95 10.12
C GLY A 140 -7.51 -11.15 11.57
N ILE A 141 -6.43 -10.49 12.00
CA ILE A 141 -5.93 -10.57 13.38
C ILE A 141 -6.95 -9.98 14.39
N PRO A 142 -7.55 -8.79 14.14
CA PRO A 142 -8.65 -8.26 14.94
C PRO A 142 -9.87 -9.16 15.10
N GLN A 143 -10.18 -9.99 14.10
CA GLN A 143 -11.23 -11.01 14.15
C GLN A 143 -10.78 -12.30 14.84
N PHE A 144 -9.60 -12.31 15.48
CA PHE A 144 -8.98 -13.47 16.13
C PHE A 144 -8.80 -14.68 15.19
N SER A 145 -8.59 -14.43 13.90
CA SER A 145 -8.40 -15.49 12.91
C SER A 145 -7.01 -16.12 13.00
N LEU A 146 -6.95 -17.43 13.24
CA LEU A 146 -5.71 -18.20 13.27
C LEU A 146 -4.96 -18.18 11.93
N HIS A 147 -5.71 -18.12 10.82
CA HIS A 147 -5.16 -17.98 9.47
C HIS A 147 -4.28 -16.72 9.33
N ALA A 148 -4.75 -15.59 9.87
CA ALA A 148 -4.04 -14.32 9.74
C ALA A 148 -2.73 -14.30 10.53
N TRP A 149 -2.67 -15.00 11.68
CA TRP A 149 -1.44 -15.20 12.45
C TRP A 149 -0.42 -16.04 11.69
N PHE A 150 -0.85 -17.16 11.11
CA PHE A 150 0.03 -17.99 10.28
C PHE A 150 0.58 -17.20 9.09
N PHE A 151 -0.27 -16.45 8.39
CA PHE A 151 0.15 -15.61 7.29
C PHE A 151 1.12 -14.50 7.74
N ALA A 152 0.86 -13.83 8.87
CA ALA A 152 1.70 -12.75 9.38
C ALA A 152 3.11 -13.25 9.76
N ILE A 153 3.20 -14.38 10.48
CA ILE A 153 4.47 -14.99 10.88
C ILE A 153 5.23 -15.48 9.64
N ALA A 154 4.56 -16.20 8.74
CA ALA A 154 5.14 -16.67 7.49
C ALA A 154 5.64 -15.51 6.61
N THR A 155 4.87 -14.43 6.51
CA THR A 155 5.27 -13.23 5.75
C THR A 155 6.45 -12.52 6.40
N ALA A 156 6.49 -12.45 7.74
CA ALA A 156 7.62 -11.87 8.46
C ALA A 156 8.92 -12.67 8.21
N ILE A 157 8.86 -14.00 8.31
CA ILE A 157 9.97 -14.92 8.01
C ILE A 157 10.39 -14.81 6.54
N GLY A 158 9.43 -14.90 5.62
CA GLY A 158 9.67 -14.76 4.19
C GLY A 158 10.34 -13.42 3.86
N SER A 159 9.87 -12.32 4.45
CA SER A 159 10.46 -10.99 4.26
C SER A 159 11.88 -10.86 4.79
N TRP A 160 12.22 -11.60 5.86
CA TRP A 160 13.58 -11.67 6.39
C TRP A 160 14.52 -12.40 5.43
N PHE A 161 14.11 -13.57 4.93
CA PHE A 161 14.86 -14.29 3.90
C PHE A 161 14.98 -13.48 2.60
N GLY A 162 13.91 -12.83 2.15
CA GLY A 162 13.91 -11.95 0.97
C GLY A 162 14.82 -10.73 1.14
N ALA A 163 14.86 -10.14 2.35
CA ALA A 163 15.79 -9.07 2.68
C ALA A 163 17.25 -9.54 2.60
N ARG A 164 17.56 -10.75 3.08
CA ARG A 164 18.92 -11.31 2.98
C ARG A 164 19.29 -11.69 1.55
N PHE A 165 18.36 -12.29 0.80
CA PHE A 165 18.55 -12.72 -0.58
C PHE A 165 18.80 -11.54 -1.53
N THR A 166 18.03 -10.45 -1.38
CA THR A 166 18.21 -9.25 -2.21
C THR A 166 19.56 -8.55 -1.98
N LEU A 167 20.19 -8.73 -0.81
CA LEU A 167 21.49 -8.15 -0.51
C LEU A 167 22.66 -8.81 -1.26
N LEU A 168 22.43 -9.98 -1.89
CA LEU A 168 23.44 -10.72 -2.63
C LEU A 168 23.98 -9.93 -3.84
N PRO A 169 25.28 -10.04 -4.16
CA PRO A 169 25.95 -9.24 -5.19
C PRO A 169 25.38 -9.43 -6.60
N ILE A 170 24.80 -10.60 -6.89
CA ILE A 170 24.18 -10.91 -8.19
C ILE A 170 22.96 -10.02 -8.52
N PHE A 171 22.26 -9.51 -7.49
CA PHE A 171 21.08 -8.64 -7.66
C PHE A 171 21.40 -7.15 -7.57
N ARG A 172 22.66 -6.78 -7.27
CA ARG A 172 23.09 -5.38 -7.24
C ARG A 172 23.35 -4.88 -8.65
N ILE A 173 22.45 -4.02 -9.12
CA ILE A 173 22.66 -3.32 -10.40
C ILE A 173 23.82 -2.34 -10.22
N PRO A 174 24.90 -2.40 -11.03
CA PRO A 174 25.95 -1.40 -11.01
C PRO A 174 25.36 -0.07 -11.51
N VAL A 175 25.04 0.82 -10.58
CA VAL A 175 24.59 2.17 -10.93
C VAL A 175 25.84 2.95 -11.33
N LYS A 176 26.05 3.13 -12.64
CA LYS A 176 27.06 4.08 -13.15
C LYS A 176 26.70 5.48 -12.65
N MET A 177 27.43 5.96 -11.65
CA MET A 177 27.28 7.32 -11.14
C MET A 177 27.82 8.29 -12.19
N GLN A 178 26.95 9.15 -12.72
CA GLN A 178 27.36 10.20 -13.64
C GLN A 178 27.66 11.45 -12.81
N LYS A 179 28.92 11.92 -12.83
CA LYS A 179 29.32 13.17 -12.17
C LYS A 179 28.55 14.31 -12.83
N VAL A 180 27.79 15.07 -12.04
CA VAL A 180 27.09 16.26 -12.52
C VAL A 180 27.81 17.47 -11.94
N SER A 181 28.13 18.45 -12.78
CA SER A 181 28.91 19.63 -12.39
C SER A 181 28.09 20.68 -11.63
N ALA A 182 26.76 20.58 -11.64
CA ALA A 182 25.85 21.51 -10.99
C ALA A 182 24.58 20.79 -10.52
N ALA A 183 24.02 21.26 -9.40
CA ALA A 183 22.68 20.84 -8.99
C ALA A 183 21.68 21.26 -10.08
N SER A 184 20.80 20.34 -10.50
CA SER A 184 19.69 20.69 -11.38
C SER A 184 18.85 21.78 -10.67
N PRO A 185 18.51 22.90 -11.33
CA PRO A 185 17.64 23.89 -10.74
C PRO A 185 16.30 23.22 -10.37
N LEU A 186 15.77 23.53 -9.19
CA LEU A 186 14.43 23.14 -8.79
C LEU A 186 13.45 23.89 -9.69
N THR A 187 13.11 23.34 -10.86
CA THR A 187 12.09 23.90 -11.75
C THR A 187 10.73 23.73 -11.08
N GLN A 188 10.40 24.63 -10.15
CA GLN A 188 9.06 24.71 -9.58
C GLN A 188 8.17 25.37 -10.63
N LYS A 189 7.26 24.59 -11.23
CA LYS A 189 6.23 25.10 -12.15
C LYS A 189 4.95 25.34 -11.34
N PRO A 190 4.72 26.56 -10.81
CA PRO A 190 3.59 26.84 -9.92
C PRO A 190 2.23 26.62 -10.61
N ASP A 191 2.12 26.92 -11.91
CA ASP A 191 0.89 26.73 -12.68
C ASP A 191 0.52 25.25 -12.84
N GLN A 192 1.54 24.40 -13.02
CA GLN A 192 1.34 22.96 -13.10
C GLN A 192 0.85 22.40 -11.76
N ALA A 193 1.40 22.88 -10.65
CA ALA A 193 0.95 22.51 -9.31
C ALA A 193 -0.51 22.96 -9.06
N ARG A 194 -0.86 24.18 -9.48
CA ARG A 194 -2.22 24.73 -9.33
C ARG A 194 -3.24 23.98 -10.20
N ARG A 195 -2.89 23.61 -11.43
CA ARG A 195 -3.74 22.80 -12.31
C ARG A 195 -3.95 21.39 -11.77
N ARG A 196 -2.88 20.72 -11.31
CA ARG A 196 -2.95 19.39 -10.69
C ARG A 196 -3.78 19.40 -9.42
N PHE A 197 -3.63 20.43 -8.59
CA PHE A 197 -4.46 20.59 -7.39
C PHE A 197 -5.94 20.74 -7.73
N ARG A 198 -6.29 21.55 -8.74
CA ARG A 198 -7.69 21.68 -9.24
C ARG A 198 -8.23 20.35 -9.77
N LEU A 199 -7.43 19.62 -10.56
CA LEU A 199 -7.80 18.29 -11.04
C LEU A 199 -8.03 17.31 -9.87
N GLY A 200 -7.17 17.33 -8.85
CA GLY A 200 -7.35 16.51 -7.65
C GLY A 200 -8.66 16.83 -6.91
N MET A 201 -9.03 18.11 -6.81
CA MET A 201 -10.31 18.53 -6.23
C MET A 201 -11.50 18.08 -7.06
N LEU A 202 -11.43 18.21 -8.40
CA LEU A 202 -12.48 17.72 -9.30
C LEU A 202 -12.67 16.21 -9.20
N VAL A 203 -11.58 15.44 -9.18
CA VAL A 203 -11.64 13.98 -9.00
C VAL A 203 -12.23 13.64 -7.63
N PHE A 204 -11.80 14.31 -6.56
CA PHE A 204 -12.30 14.04 -5.21
C PHE A 204 -13.80 14.31 -5.09
N PHE A 205 -14.27 15.48 -5.53
CA PHE A 205 -15.71 15.80 -5.50
C PHE A 205 -16.51 14.97 -6.49
N GLY A 206 -15.96 14.61 -7.64
CA GLY A 206 -16.60 13.69 -8.59
C GLY A 206 -16.80 12.31 -7.98
N MET A 207 -15.78 11.76 -7.29
CA MET A 207 -15.88 10.48 -6.59
C MET A 207 -16.84 10.55 -5.40
N LEU A 208 -16.84 11.64 -4.63
CA LEU A 208 -17.81 11.84 -3.54
C LEU A 208 -19.24 11.97 -4.07
N GLY A 209 -19.45 12.74 -5.14
CA GLY A 209 -20.76 12.88 -5.77
C GLY A 209 -21.27 11.55 -6.30
N TRP A 210 -20.43 10.77 -6.98
CA TRP A 210 -20.80 9.43 -7.44
C TRP A 210 -21.10 8.48 -6.27
N ALA A 211 -20.30 8.52 -5.21
CA ALA A 211 -20.55 7.69 -4.03
C ALA A 211 -21.87 8.06 -3.34
N LEU A 212 -22.22 9.35 -3.25
CA LEU A 212 -23.48 9.82 -2.69
C LEU A 212 -24.68 9.45 -3.57
N LEU A 213 -24.59 9.63 -4.89
CA LEU A 213 -25.64 9.21 -5.83
C LEU A 213 -25.86 7.69 -5.75
N THR A 214 -24.79 6.91 -5.64
CA THR A 214 -24.89 5.46 -5.45
C THR A 214 -25.48 5.12 -4.08
N ALA A 215 -25.16 5.88 -3.03
CA ALA A 215 -25.72 5.69 -1.70
C ALA A 215 -27.24 5.92 -1.65
N MET A 216 -27.77 6.83 -2.48
CA MET A 216 -29.21 7.06 -2.58
C MET A 216 -29.97 5.85 -3.15
N ASN A 217 -29.36 5.12 -4.08
CA ASN A 217 -29.97 3.93 -4.68
C ASN A 217 -29.69 2.65 -3.87
N GLN A 218 -28.44 2.47 -3.44
CA GLN A 218 -27.92 1.29 -2.77
C GLN A 218 -26.97 1.72 -1.64
N PRO A 219 -27.47 1.90 -0.40
CA PRO A 219 -26.71 2.54 0.67
C PRO A 219 -25.41 1.80 1.01
N LYS A 220 -25.41 0.46 0.97
CA LYS A 220 -24.22 -0.35 1.22
C LYS A 220 -23.10 -0.12 0.20
N LEU A 221 -23.44 0.01 -1.09
CA LEU A 221 -22.47 0.22 -2.17
C LEU A 221 -21.88 1.64 -2.13
N GLY A 222 -22.74 2.64 -1.92
CA GLY A 222 -22.29 4.03 -1.79
C GLY A 222 -21.39 4.25 -0.58
N LEU A 223 -21.74 3.66 0.57
CA LEU A 223 -20.89 3.69 1.76
C LEU A 223 -19.55 3.01 1.52
N ALA A 224 -19.53 1.84 0.86
CA ALA A 224 -18.30 1.15 0.54
C ALA A 224 -17.35 2.00 -0.33
N MET A 225 -17.92 2.74 -1.29
CA MET A 225 -17.16 3.68 -2.12
C MET A 225 -16.61 4.86 -1.30
N LEU A 226 -17.40 5.44 -0.37
CA LEU A 226 -16.95 6.51 0.52
C LEU A 226 -15.80 6.06 1.44
N PHE A 227 -15.95 4.88 2.05
CA PHE A 227 -14.87 4.27 2.85
C PHE A 227 -13.64 3.98 1.98
N GLY A 228 -13.84 3.50 0.75
CA GLY A 228 -12.79 3.34 -0.25
C GLY A 228 -11.99 4.63 -0.48
N VAL A 229 -12.67 5.75 -0.74
CA VAL A 229 -12.02 7.06 -0.90
C VAL A 229 -11.20 7.43 0.35
N GLY A 230 -11.76 7.21 1.54
CA GLY A 230 -11.06 7.43 2.82
C GLY A 230 -9.80 6.58 2.99
N PHE A 231 -9.90 5.28 2.70
CA PHE A 231 -8.77 4.35 2.72
C PHE A 231 -7.68 4.77 1.72
N GLY A 232 -8.07 5.17 0.51
CA GLY A 232 -7.14 5.64 -0.51
C GLY A 232 -6.38 6.91 -0.09
N LEU A 233 -7.09 7.88 0.49
CA LEU A 233 -6.47 9.09 1.04
C LEU A 233 -5.48 8.76 2.15
N LEU A 234 -5.85 7.86 3.08
CA LEU A 234 -4.99 7.43 4.18
C LEU A 234 -3.73 6.73 3.68
N ILE A 235 -3.85 5.79 2.74
CA ILE A 235 -2.71 5.04 2.19
C ILE A 235 -1.71 5.98 1.51
N GLU A 236 -2.16 6.85 0.61
CA GLU A 236 -1.28 7.75 -0.13
C GLU A 236 -0.60 8.77 0.79
N ARG A 237 -1.29 9.26 1.82
CA ARG A 237 -0.79 10.33 2.70
C ARG A 237 0.07 9.86 3.85
N ALA A 238 -0.23 8.70 4.40
CA ALA A 238 0.57 8.12 5.48
C ALA A 238 1.60 7.12 4.99
N GLN A 239 1.65 6.86 3.67
CA GLN A 239 2.58 5.92 3.05
C GLN A 239 2.55 4.55 3.74
N ILE A 240 1.32 4.07 4.02
CA ILE A 240 1.11 2.82 4.74
C ILE A 240 1.57 1.67 3.84
N CYS A 241 2.77 1.18 4.12
CA CYS A 241 3.39 0.09 3.38
C CYS A 241 4.00 -0.90 4.37
N PHE A 242 3.29 -2.00 4.59
CA PHE A 242 3.70 -3.09 5.48
C PHE A 242 5.08 -3.65 5.13
N THR A 243 5.43 -3.64 3.86
CA THR A 243 6.68 -4.24 3.40
C THR A 243 7.87 -3.31 3.57
N SER A 244 7.66 -1.99 3.57
CA SER A 244 8.67 -1.09 4.11
C SER A 244 8.79 -1.23 5.62
N ALA A 245 7.71 -1.49 6.35
CA ALA A 245 7.77 -1.67 7.80
C ALA A 245 8.63 -2.88 8.18
N PHE A 246 8.40 -4.06 7.59
CA PHE A 246 9.23 -5.25 7.81
C PHE A 246 10.68 -5.05 7.37
N ARG A 247 10.89 -4.44 6.21
CA ARG A 247 12.24 -4.12 5.70
C ARG A 247 13.00 -3.19 6.64
N ASP A 248 12.38 -2.10 7.05
CA ASP A 248 13.04 -1.07 7.84
C ASP A 248 13.36 -1.60 9.25
N MET A 249 12.50 -2.47 9.77
CA MET A 249 12.74 -3.23 11.00
C MET A 249 13.95 -4.17 10.88
N TRP A 250 14.06 -4.97 9.82
CA TRP A 250 15.16 -5.96 9.66
C TRP A 250 16.48 -5.38 9.19
N ILE A 251 16.48 -4.40 8.30
CA ILE A 251 17.71 -3.87 7.69
C ILE A 251 18.24 -2.66 8.44
N THR A 252 17.35 -1.76 8.85
CA THR A 252 17.73 -0.45 9.42
C THR A 252 17.44 -0.32 10.90
N GLY A 253 16.75 -1.29 11.52
CA GLY A 253 16.32 -1.24 12.92
C GLY A 253 15.27 -0.18 13.24
N ARG A 254 14.73 0.52 12.22
CA ARG A 254 13.72 1.58 12.42
C ARG A 254 12.35 0.96 12.60
N THR A 255 11.81 1.05 13.82
CA THR A 255 10.54 0.41 14.19
C THR A 255 9.33 1.34 14.11
N HIS A 256 9.49 2.58 13.63
CA HIS A 256 8.41 3.59 13.66
C HIS A 256 7.13 3.13 12.94
N MET A 257 7.24 2.56 11.73
CA MET A 257 6.08 2.04 10.99
C MET A 257 5.51 0.77 11.61
N ALA A 258 6.37 -0.12 12.13
CA ALA A 258 5.93 -1.35 12.78
C ALA A 258 5.12 -1.06 14.06
N LYS A 259 5.60 -0.11 14.89
CA LYS A 259 4.86 0.38 16.06
C LYS A 259 3.50 0.95 15.68
N ALA A 260 3.44 1.76 14.62
CA ALA A 260 2.18 2.31 14.14
C ALA A 260 1.20 1.18 13.77
N ILE A 261 1.65 0.18 13.00
CA ILE A 261 0.84 -0.99 12.61
C ILE A 261 0.31 -1.74 13.83
N ILE A 262 1.16 -2.06 14.82
CA ILE A 262 0.74 -2.78 16.03
C ILE A 262 -0.34 -2.00 16.80
N ILE A 263 -0.16 -0.68 16.95
CA ILE A 263 -1.15 0.17 17.62
C ILE A 263 -2.47 0.20 16.83
N GLY A 264 -2.41 0.35 15.50
CA GLY A 264 -3.61 0.31 14.65
C GLY A 264 -4.34 -1.02 14.74
N MET A 265 -3.61 -2.13 14.77
CA MET A 265 -4.16 -3.47 14.95
C MET A 265 -4.87 -3.62 16.29
N ALA A 266 -4.26 -3.14 17.38
CA ALA A 266 -4.87 -3.19 18.70
C ALA A 266 -6.18 -2.38 18.76
N VAL A 267 -6.19 -1.18 18.17
CA VAL A 267 -7.40 -0.36 18.08
C VAL A 267 -8.49 -1.06 17.26
N SER A 268 -8.14 -1.63 16.10
CA SER A 268 -9.10 -2.38 15.29
C SER A 268 -9.59 -3.67 15.96
N ALA A 269 -8.77 -4.33 16.78
CA ALA A 269 -9.15 -5.52 17.53
C ALA A 269 -10.22 -5.20 18.59
N ILE A 270 -10.02 -4.14 19.37
CA ILE A 270 -11.02 -3.66 20.34
C ILE A 270 -12.33 -3.31 19.62
N GLY A 271 -12.22 -2.60 18.49
CA GLY A 271 -13.36 -2.20 17.69
C GLY A 271 -14.12 -3.37 17.08
N ILE A 272 -13.43 -4.33 16.48
CA ILE A 272 -14.07 -5.50 15.86
C ILE A 272 -14.67 -6.41 16.92
N PHE A 273 -14.00 -6.57 18.06
CA PHE A 273 -14.54 -7.35 19.18
C PHE A 273 -15.89 -6.81 19.65
N SER A 274 -16.07 -5.49 19.74
CA SER A 274 -17.38 -4.93 20.11
C SER A 274 -18.47 -5.25 19.08
N TYR A 275 -18.17 -5.21 17.78
CA TYR A 275 -19.12 -5.60 16.73
C TYR A 275 -19.43 -7.10 16.70
N VAL A 276 -18.46 -7.95 17.01
CA VAL A 276 -18.68 -9.40 17.14
C VAL A 276 -19.61 -9.70 18.32
N GLN A 277 -19.47 -8.99 19.44
CA GLN A 277 -20.38 -9.11 20.59
C GLN A 277 -21.81 -8.63 20.25
N LEU A 278 -21.97 -7.73 19.28
CA LEU A 278 -23.26 -7.29 18.74
C LEU A 278 -23.87 -8.28 17.73
N GLY A 279 -23.24 -9.44 17.51
CA GLY A 279 -23.76 -10.52 16.67
C GLY A 279 -23.32 -10.47 15.20
N VAL A 280 -22.33 -9.64 14.84
CA VAL A 280 -21.78 -9.64 13.47
C VAL A 280 -20.81 -10.80 13.30
N GLU A 281 -21.13 -11.72 12.38
CA GLU A 281 -20.32 -12.93 12.17
C GLU A 281 -18.90 -12.60 11.65
N PRO A 282 -17.84 -13.11 12.32
CA PRO A 282 -16.48 -12.95 11.86
C PRO A 282 -16.21 -13.82 10.63
N LYS A 283 -15.74 -13.18 9.55
CA LYS A 283 -15.32 -13.89 8.33
C LYS A 283 -13.90 -14.42 8.49
N ILE A 284 -13.79 -15.65 8.98
CA ILE A 284 -12.51 -16.35 9.11
C ILE A 284 -12.22 -17.20 7.87
N MET A 285 -10.97 -17.16 7.41
CA MET A 285 -10.49 -17.98 6.31
C MET A 285 -9.86 -19.27 6.82
N TRP A 286 -9.77 -20.28 5.96
CA TRP A 286 -9.18 -21.56 6.33
C TRP A 286 -7.69 -21.41 6.67
N ALA A 287 -7.34 -21.74 7.91
CA ALA A 287 -5.96 -21.83 8.37
C ALA A 287 -5.36 -23.18 7.97
N GLY A 288 -4.82 -23.26 6.75
CA GLY A 288 -4.12 -24.44 6.24
C GLY A 288 -2.65 -24.17 5.92
N PRO A 289 -1.92 -25.18 5.42
CA PRO A 289 -0.56 -25.02 4.89
C PRO A 289 -0.48 -23.97 3.78
N ASN A 290 -1.58 -23.72 3.09
CA ASN A 290 -1.73 -22.68 2.08
C ASN A 290 -1.41 -21.27 2.61
N ALA A 291 -1.81 -20.95 3.85
CA ALA A 291 -1.53 -19.67 4.50
C ALA A 291 -0.03 -19.48 4.78
N VAL A 292 0.64 -20.55 5.20
CA VAL A 292 2.08 -20.55 5.52
C VAL A 292 2.92 -20.47 4.25
N ILE A 293 2.65 -21.35 3.27
CA ILE A 293 3.38 -21.38 2.00
C ILE A 293 3.13 -20.07 1.22
N GLY A 294 1.88 -19.63 1.15
CA GLY A 294 1.52 -18.38 0.50
C GLY A 294 2.16 -17.16 1.19
N GLY A 295 2.17 -17.12 2.53
CA GLY A 295 2.83 -16.06 3.30
C GLY A 295 4.35 -16.02 3.10
N LEU A 296 5.01 -17.18 3.07
CA LEU A 296 6.46 -17.26 2.81
C LEU A 296 6.81 -16.75 1.40
N LEU A 297 6.09 -17.23 0.37
CA LEU A 297 6.29 -16.80 -1.03
C LEU A 297 6.01 -15.30 -1.20
N PHE A 298 4.91 -14.84 -0.63
CA PHE A 298 4.50 -13.44 -0.64
C PHE A 298 5.58 -12.57 0.04
N GLY A 299 6.00 -12.91 1.25
CA GLY A 299 7.01 -12.16 2.00
C GLY A 299 8.38 -12.13 1.34
N PHE A 300 8.85 -13.28 0.84
CA PHE A 300 10.15 -13.42 0.18
C PHE A 300 10.30 -12.49 -1.01
N TRP A 301 9.28 -12.47 -1.86
CA TRP A 301 9.42 -11.89 -3.18
C TRP A 301 8.89 -10.46 -3.30
N HIS A 302 8.11 -10.00 -2.33
CA HIS A 302 7.73 -8.60 -2.18
C HIS A 302 8.96 -7.66 -2.02
N ARG A 303 10.16 -8.20 -1.75
CA ARG A 303 11.40 -7.43 -1.64
C ARG A 303 12.21 -7.34 -2.95
N ALA A 304 12.07 -8.30 -3.88
CA ALA A 304 12.91 -8.40 -5.07
C ALA A 304 12.82 -7.18 -6.01
N GLY A 305 11.70 -6.43 -5.96
CA GLY A 305 11.47 -5.27 -6.83
C GLY A 305 12.00 -3.91 -6.34
N TRP A 306 12.54 -3.77 -5.12
CA TRP A 306 12.68 -2.42 -4.51
C TRP A 306 14.05 -2.06 -3.98
N ARG A 307 14.72 -1.17 -4.73
CA ARG A 307 15.75 -0.19 -4.35
C ARG A 307 16.45 -0.55 -3.02
N LEU A 308 17.45 -1.40 -3.11
CA LEU A 308 18.55 -1.34 -2.14
C LEU A 308 19.19 0.03 -2.30
N ARG A 309 19.05 0.87 -1.28
CA ARG A 309 20.03 1.92 -1.03
C ARG A 309 21.33 1.16 -0.89
N ASN A 310 22.21 1.27 -1.89
CA ASN A 310 23.59 0.87 -1.69
C ASN A 310 24.02 1.57 -0.40
N ARG A 311 24.40 0.80 0.63
CA ARG A 311 25.27 1.34 1.67
C ARG A 311 26.42 1.94 0.89
N LEU A 312 26.54 3.25 0.99
CA LEU A 312 27.62 3.99 0.37
C LEU A 312 28.88 3.51 1.10
N ASP A 313 29.65 2.62 0.48
CA ASP A 313 31.08 2.60 0.73
C ASP A 313 31.60 3.89 0.11
N VAL A 314 31.56 4.97 0.90
CA VAL A 314 32.35 6.16 0.60
C VAL A 314 33.79 5.70 0.81
N PRO A 315 34.64 5.64 -0.24
CA PRO A 315 36.04 5.36 -0.04
C PRO A 315 36.60 6.45 0.88
N ARG A 316 37.10 6.05 2.05
CA ARG A 316 37.83 6.93 2.96
C ARG A 316 39.00 7.52 2.18
N GLY A 317 38.95 8.83 1.92
CA GLY A 317 40.02 9.57 1.28
C GLY A 317 39.74 10.00 -0.16
N ARG A 318 38.89 11.02 -0.36
CA ARG A 318 39.05 11.98 -1.47
C ARG A 318 38.27 13.28 -1.21
N ARG A 319 39.00 14.38 -1.42
CA ARG A 319 38.74 15.83 -1.29
C ARG A 319 37.27 16.32 -1.16
N PRO A 320 37.01 17.36 -0.32
CA PRO A 320 35.70 18.00 -0.21
C PRO A 320 35.35 18.71 -1.53
N GLY A 321 34.19 18.40 -2.12
CA GLY A 321 33.70 19.09 -3.33
C GLY A 321 32.99 18.21 -4.37
N ALA A 322 32.98 16.89 -4.23
CA ALA A 322 32.24 16.02 -5.15
C ALA A 322 30.78 15.85 -4.70
N LEU A 323 29.87 16.66 -5.25
CA LEU A 323 28.43 16.49 -5.07
C LEU A 323 27.96 15.24 -5.86
N LEU A 324 27.84 14.10 -5.17
CA LEU A 324 27.36 12.86 -5.76
C LEU A 324 25.83 12.79 -5.70
N VAL A 325 25.19 13.19 -6.80
CA VAL A 325 23.74 13.02 -6.95
C VAL A 325 23.46 11.64 -7.54
N GLY A 326 22.93 10.73 -6.72
CA GLY A 326 22.18 9.59 -7.24
C GLY A 326 21.04 10.15 -8.09
N ARG A 327 21.07 9.92 -9.41
CA ARG A 327 20.19 10.52 -10.44
C ARG A 327 18.72 10.04 -10.36
N SER A 328 18.16 10.03 -9.15
CA SER A 328 16.75 10.04 -8.85
C SER A 328 16.47 11.35 -8.15
N GLY A 329 15.96 12.35 -8.88
CA GLY A 329 15.61 13.67 -8.36
C GLY A 329 14.61 13.60 -7.20
N GLN A 330 15.13 13.34 -6.01
CA GLN A 330 14.43 13.29 -4.75
C GLN A 330 15.40 13.91 -3.76
N CYS A 331 15.11 15.16 -3.43
CA CYS A 331 15.69 15.88 -2.32
C CYS A 331 15.17 15.18 -1.06
N ASP A 332 15.93 14.20 -0.55
CA ASP A 332 15.79 13.80 0.85
C ASP A 332 16.25 15.02 1.65
N ARG A 333 15.30 15.80 2.16
CA ARG A 333 15.54 16.78 3.22
C ARG A 333 16.03 15.96 4.42
N LEU A 334 17.34 15.84 4.58
CA LEU A 334 17.94 15.61 5.89
C LEU A 334 17.37 16.72 6.76
N ASN A 335 16.53 16.31 7.73
CA ASN A 335 16.18 17.21 8.81
C ASN A 335 17.46 17.38 9.61
N ASP A 336 18.27 18.38 9.24
CA ASP A 336 19.24 18.99 10.13
C ASP A 336 18.44 19.60 11.29
N SER A 337 18.15 18.76 12.27
CA SER A 337 17.99 19.19 13.64
C SER A 337 19.30 18.83 14.31
N GLY A 338 20.22 19.78 14.30
CA GLY A 338 21.47 19.67 15.03
C GLY A 338 21.21 19.45 16.52
N VAL A 339 21.93 18.48 17.06
CA VAL A 339 22.42 18.43 18.44
C VAL A 339 23.82 17.83 18.26
N LEU A 340 24.93 18.57 18.06
CA LEU A 340 25.58 19.53 18.96
C LEU A 340 24.91 19.64 20.33
N LEU A 341 25.44 18.88 21.28
CA LEU A 341 25.71 19.29 22.66
C LEU A 341 26.38 18.11 23.40
N GLY A 342 27.55 18.36 23.98
CA GLY A 342 28.23 17.47 24.94
C GLY A 342 29.47 16.79 24.39
#